data_AF-A0A076MM27-F1
#
_entry.id   AF-A0A076MM27-F1
#
_cell.length_a   1.000
_cell.length_b   1.000
_cell.length_c   1.000
_cell.angle_alpha   90.00
_cell.angle_beta   90.00
_cell.angle_gamma   90.00
#
_symmetry.space_group_name_H-M   'P 1'
#
loop_
_entity.id
_entity.type
_entity.pdbx_description
1 polymer ?
#
loop_
_entity_poly.entity_id
_entity_poly.type
_entity_poly.pdbx_seq_one_letter_code
_entity_poly.pdbx_strand_id
1 'polypeptide(L)' 'MEAIQADYPGLDVRGVVGDFTEHLGLLPGEPPRLVAFLGGTIGNFLPADRGKFLRSVRDVLGEGEWFLLGTDLGRV' A
#
# COMPACT_ATOMS: atom_id res chain seq x y z
N MET A 1 -10.63 -12.50 6.76
CA MET A 1 -10.64 -11.54 7.90
C MET A 1 -10.81 -12.26 9.22
N GLU A 2 -11.78 -13.19 9.33
CA GLU A 2 -12.07 -13.91 10.59
C GLU A 2 -10.84 -14.56 11.23
N ALA A 3 -9.98 -15.25 10.46
CA ALA A 3 -8.76 -15.85 11.00
C ALA A 3 -7.80 -14.81 11.61
N ILE A 4 -7.57 -13.69 10.92
CA ILE A 4 -6.69 -12.61 11.41
C ILE A 4 -7.26 -11.98 12.68
N GLN A 5 -8.57 -11.74 12.74
CA GLN A 5 -9.21 -11.19 13.93
C GLN A 5 -9.17 -12.16 15.12
N ALA A 6 -9.32 -13.46 14.85
CA ALA A 6 -9.19 -14.50 15.87
C ALA A 6 -7.76 -14.56 16.42
N ASP A 7 -6.75 -14.48 15.55
CA ASP A 7 -5.33 -14.51 15.93
C ASP A 7 -4.87 -13.20 16.60
N TYR A 8 -5.52 -12.08 16.29
CA TYR A 8 -5.21 -10.74 16.82
C TYR A 8 -6.48 -9.99 17.29
N PRO A 9 -7.02 -10.31 18.49
CA PRO A 9 -8.32 -9.81 18.95
C PRO A 9 -8.45 -8.30 19.16
N GLY A 10 -7.33 -7.56 19.18
CA GLY A 10 -7.29 -6.10 19.28
C GLY A 10 -6.99 -5.38 17.96
N LEU A 11 -6.81 -6.13 16.87
CA LEU A 11 -6.49 -5.56 15.56
C LEU A 11 -7.78 -5.14 14.85
N ASP A 12 -7.94 -3.84 14.61
CA ASP A 12 -8.96 -3.33 13.71
C ASP A 12 -8.54 -3.60 12.26
N VAL A 13 -9.35 -4.37 11.54
CA VAL A 13 -9.09 -4.75 10.15
C VAL A 13 -10.27 -4.25 9.31
N ARG A 14 -9.96 -3.51 8.25
CA ARG A 14 -10.96 -2.93 7.34
C ARG A 14 -10.61 -3.29 5.91
N GLY A 15 -11.51 -4.01 5.23
CA GLY A 15 -11.39 -4.27 3.81
C GLY A 15 -11.76 -3.02 3.00
N VAL A 16 -10.91 -2.65 2.05
CA VAL A 16 -11.17 -1.55 1.11
C VAL A 16 -11.04 -2.08 -0.30
N VAL A 17 -12.04 -1.79 -1.14
CA VAL A 17 -12.01 -2.11 -2.57
C VAL A 17 -11.71 -0.83 -3.33
N GLY A 18 -10.63 -0.83 -4.11
CA GLY A 18 -10.23 0.36 -4.87
C GLY A 18 -9.09 0.08 -5.85
N ASP A 19 -8.84 1.07 -6.72
CA ASP A 19 -7.74 1.09 -7.66
C ASP A 19 -6.54 1.78 -6.98
N PHE A 20 -5.36 1.16 -7.06
CA PHE A 20 -4.16 1.67 -6.41
C PHE A 20 -3.67 3.02 -6.97
N THR A 21 -4.06 3.40 -8.18
CA THR A 21 -3.64 4.66 -8.81
C THR A 21 -4.62 5.81 -8.54
N GLU A 22 -5.84 5.52 -8.11
CA GLU A 22 -6.92 6.52 -8.00
C GLU A 22 -7.50 6.64 -6.60
N HIS A 23 -7.51 5.55 -5.82
CA HIS A 23 -8.28 5.46 -4.57
C HIS A 23 -7.42 5.40 -3.30
N LEU A 24 -6.10 5.58 -3.39
CA LEU A 24 -5.21 5.55 -2.21
C LEU A 24 -5.58 6.61 -1.15
N GLY A 25 -6.07 7.78 -1.57
CA GLY A 25 -6.49 8.84 -0.65
C GLY A 25 -7.74 8.51 0.17
N LEU A 26 -8.45 7.43 -0.18
CA LEU A 26 -9.62 6.95 0.53
C LEU A 26 -9.28 5.89 1.58
N LEU A 27 -8.00 5.51 1.71
CA LEU A 27 -7.58 4.52 2.70
C LEU A 27 -7.80 5.06 4.12
N PRO A 28 -8.52 4.32 4.98
CA PRO A 28 -8.73 4.70 6.36
C PRO A 28 -7.42 4.57 7.16
N GLY A 29 -7.30 5.35 8.22
CA GLY A 29 -6.17 5.30 9.14
C GLY A 29 -5.78 6.69 9.64
N GLU A 30 -5.12 6.75 10.79
CA GLU A 30 -4.64 7.98 11.39
C GLU A 30 -3.09 8.01 11.33
N PRO A 31 -2.46 9.16 11.05
CA PRO A 31 -1.00 9.27 11.08
C PRO A 31 -0.39 8.99 12.46
N PRO A 32 0.86 8.50 12.53
CA PRO A 32 1.71 8.16 11.39
C PRO A 32 1.39 6.77 10.81
N ARG A 33 1.20 6.69 9.49
CA ARG A 33 0.90 5.44 8.78
C ARG A 33 2.13 4.84 8.11
N LEU A 34 2.09 3.51 7.95
CA LEU A 34 2.96 2.76 7.06
C LEU A 34 2.10 2.19 5.92
N VAL A 35 2.39 2.61 4.68
CA VAL A 35 1.82 1.99 3.49
C VAL A 35 2.78 0.91 3.02
N ALA A 36 2.32 -0.35 2.99
CA ALA A 36 3.13 -1.48 2.54
C ALA A 36 2.62 -2.01 1.20
N PHE A 37 3.50 -2.08 0.20
CA PHE A 37 3.25 -2.70 -1.10
C PHE A 37 4.30 -3.79 -1.35
N LEU A 38 3.91 -5.05 -1.10
CA LEU A 38 4.84 -6.16 -0.97
C LEU A 38 4.68 -7.19 -2.10
N GLY A 39 5.64 -8.11 -2.20
CA GLY A 39 5.58 -9.26 -3.11
C GLY A 39 6.10 -8.99 -4.53
N GLY A 40 6.83 -7.90 -4.76
CA GLY A 40 7.44 -7.62 -6.08
C GLY A 40 6.43 -7.24 -7.17
N THR A 41 5.15 -7.10 -6.83
CA THR A 41 4.05 -6.88 -7.78
C THR A 41 4.09 -5.52 -8.48
N ILE A 42 4.96 -4.60 -8.03
CA ILE A 42 5.21 -3.33 -8.73
C ILE A 42 5.77 -3.55 -10.14
N GLY A 43 6.42 -4.69 -10.38
CA GLY A 43 6.89 -5.10 -11.69
C GLY A 43 5.78 -5.37 -12.70
N ASN A 44 4.55 -5.65 -12.24
CA ASN A 44 3.41 -5.93 -13.13
C ASN A 44 2.82 -4.66 -13.76
N PHE A 45 3.17 -3.48 -13.25
CA PHE A 45 2.68 -2.22 -13.79
C PHE A 45 3.39 -1.88 -15.11
N LEU A 46 2.62 -1.37 -16.07
CA LEU A 46 3.19 -0.67 -17.22
C LEU A 46 4.02 0.53 -16.73
N PRO A 47 5.08 0.94 -17.45
CA PRO A 47 5.97 2.01 -17.00
C PRO A 47 5.26 3.32 -16.62
N ALA A 48 4.24 3.71 -17.38
CA ALA A 48 3.45 4.92 -17.10
C ALA A 48 2.62 4.77 -15.80
N ASP A 49 1.96 3.63 -15.63
CA ASP A 49 1.09 3.36 -14.48
C ASP A 49 1.89 3.19 -13.20
N ARG A 50 3.10 2.60 -13.28
CA ARG A 50 4.04 2.53 -12.15
C ARG A 50 4.40 3.92 -11.64
N GLY A 51 4.68 4.84 -12.56
CA GLY A 51 4.95 6.23 -12.23
C GLY A 51 3.73 6.93 -11.60
N LYS A 52 2.53 6.68 -12.13
CA LYS A 52 1.27 7.21 -11.55
C LYS A 52 1.07 6.69 -10.13
N PHE A 53 1.18 5.38 -9.92
CA PHE A 53 1.07 4.74 -8.61
C PHE A 53 2.02 5.34 -7.57
N LEU A 54 3.31 5.44 -7.87
CA LEU A 54 4.30 5.99 -6.93
C LEU A 54 4.05 7.47 -6.60
N ARG A 55 3.52 8.25 -7.54
CA ARG A 55 3.07 9.63 -7.27
C ARG A 55 1.85 9.63 -6.35
N SER A 56 0.84 8.82 -6.64
CA SER A 56 -0.35 8.70 -5.79
C SER A 56 0.01 8.28 -4.35
N VAL A 57 0.98 7.38 -4.15
CA VAL A 57 1.48 7.03 -2.81
C VAL A 57 2.12 8.23 -2.13
N ARG A 58 2.97 8.99 -2.84
CA ARG A 58 3.58 10.20 -2.27
C ARG A 58 2.55 11.26 -1.89
N ASP A 59 1.52 11.44 -2.71
CA ASP A 59 0.50 12.48 -2.48
C ASP A 59 -0.38 12.18 -1.26
N VAL A 60 -0.48 10.92 -0.84
CA VAL A 60 -1.28 10.52 0.34
C VAL A 60 -0.47 10.45 1.62
N LEU A 61 0.86 10.36 1.55
CA LEU A 61 1.71 10.27 2.74
C LEU A 61 1.97 11.67 3.33
N GLY A 62 1.68 11.82 4.61
CA GLY A 62 2.05 12.98 5.41
C GLY A 62 3.50 12.92 5.91
N GLU A 63 3.93 13.99 6.58
CA GLU A 63 5.22 14.03 7.25
C GLU A 63 5.32 12.95 8.34
N GLY A 64 6.44 12.23 8.38
CA GLY A 64 6.67 11.14 9.34
C GLY A 64 6.01 9.81 8.98
N GLU A 65 5.26 9.74 7.88
CA GLU A 65 4.69 8.49 7.35
C GLU A 65 5.66 7.79 6.40
N TRP A 66 5.47 6.48 6.23
CA TRP A 66 6.45 5.64 5.55
C TRP A 66 5.82 4.81 4.42
N PHE A 67 6.61 4.61 3.35
CA PHE A 67 6.31 3.66 2.29
C PHE A 67 7.30 2.50 2.34
N LEU A 68 6.79 1.27 2.51
CA LEU A 68 7.56 0.04 2.41
C LEU A 68 7.24 -0.65 1.09
N LEU A 69 8.22 -0.71 0.19
CA LEU A 69 8.10 -1.33 -1.12
C LEU A 69 8.96 -2.58 -1.21
N GLY A 70 8.32 -3.73 -1.47
CA GLY A 70 9.01 -4.95 -1.87
C GLY A 70 9.18 -5.00 -3.39
N THR A 71 10.42 -4.91 -3.86
CA THR A 71 10.77 -5.12 -5.28
C THR A 71 11.61 -6.38 -5.43
N ASP A 72 11.34 -7.15 -6.48
CA ASP A 72 12.29 -8.18 -6.90
C ASP A 72 13.44 -7.51 -7.67
N LEU A 73 14.66 -7.96 -7.38
CA LEU A 73 15.86 -7.56 -8.09
C LEU A 73 16.17 -8.73 -9.01
N GLY A 74 15.49 -8.79 -10.16
CA GLY A 74 15.82 -9.79 -11.18
C GLY A 74 17.33 -9.80 -11.44
N ARG A 75 17.92 -10.99 -11.68
CA ARG A 75 19.34 -11.10 -12.02
C ARG A 75 19.66 -10.18 -13.20
N VAL A 76 20.52 -9.20 -12.96
CA VAL A 76 21.14 -8.35 -14.00
C VAL A 76 22.14 -9.18 -14.80
#